data_AF-U6B7K5-F1
#
_entry.id   AF-U6B7K5-F1
#
_cell.length_a   1.000
_cell.length_b   1.000
_cell.length_c   1.000
_cell.angle_alpha   90.00
_cell.angle_beta   90.00
_cell.angle_gamma   90.00
#
_symmetry.space_group_name_H-M   'P 1'
#
loop_
_entity.id
_entity.type
_entity.pdbx_description
1 polymer ?
#
loop_
_entity_poly.entity_id
_entity_poly.type
_entity_poly.pdbx_seq_one_letter_code
_entity_poly.pdbx_strand_id
1 'polypeptide(L)'
;MLGMSVNMNRDKSDFFMINLITWFIAWAIPLTFTKDRWNWDYIDYTVFGIFLVLFCLLSFYFGCRIITSYKFKKYMQEYSHKIKEPFFIAFLFFCLCIITPHTGRMTYDIYKSYGDISTIIKLLMLCLENTLLSIVYLKIYRAIRRK
;
A
#
# COMPACT_ATOMS: atom_id res chain seq x y z
N MET A 1 21.96 -5.41 -22.69
CA MET A 1 21.47 -6.11 -21.46
C MET A 1 21.64 -5.29 -20.18
N LEU A 2 22.70 -4.48 -20.01
CA LEU A 2 22.92 -3.66 -18.80
C LEU A 2 21.83 -2.61 -18.52
N GLY A 3 21.21 -2.02 -19.54
CA GLY A 3 20.14 -1.01 -19.36
C GLY A 3 18.82 -1.56 -18.78
N MET A 4 18.51 -2.85 -18.99
CA MET A 4 17.30 -3.48 -18.43
C MET A 4 17.44 -3.78 -16.93
N SER A 5 18.64 -4.17 -16.46
CA SER A 5 18.85 -4.45 -15.03
C SER A 5 18.87 -3.18 -14.19
N VAL A 6 19.44 -2.08 -14.71
CA VAL A 6 19.49 -0.79 -14.02
C VAL A 6 18.09 -0.18 -13.86
N ASN A 7 17.25 -0.23 -14.90
CA ASN A 7 15.86 0.24 -14.81
C ASN A 7 15.02 -0.62 -13.84
N MET A 8 15.24 -1.93 -13.82
CA MET A 8 14.55 -2.84 -12.91
C MET A 8 14.92 -2.63 -11.44
N ASN A 9 16.17 -2.26 -11.13
CA ASN A 9 16.60 -1.93 -9.77
C ASN A 9 16.03 -0.58 -9.30
N ARG A 10 15.97 0.41 -10.19
CA ARG A 10 15.37 1.72 -9.88
C ARG A 10 13.86 1.60 -9.61
N ASP A 11 13.16 0.81 -10.41
CA ASP A 11 11.73 0.54 -10.24
C ASP A 11 11.39 -0.12 -8.90
N LYS A 12 12.24 -1.05 -8.45
CA LYS A 12 12.12 -1.68 -7.12
C LYS A 12 12.37 -0.68 -6.00
N SER A 13 13.37 0.19 -6.14
CA SER A 13 13.67 1.22 -5.14
C SER A 13 12.56 2.26 -5.02
N ASP A 14 12.03 2.75 -6.15
CA ASP A 14 10.90 3.68 -6.18
C ASP A 14 9.64 3.03 -5.56
N PHE A 15 9.39 1.77 -5.88
CA PHE A 15 8.29 1.02 -5.28
C PHE A 15 8.47 0.79 -3.78
N PHE A 16 9.69 0.49 -3.32
CA PHE A 16 10.00 0.32 -1.89
C PHE A 16 9.68 1.57 -1.09
N MET A 17 10.13 2.74 -1.56
CA MET A 17 9.84 4.02 -0.91
C MET A 17 8.34 4.32 -0.85
N ILE A 18 7.63 4.09 -1.97
CA ILE A 18 6.18 4.30 -2.02
C ILE A 18 5.44 3.35 -1.09
N ASN A 19 5.87 2.08 -1.03
CA ASN A 19 5.30 1.08 -0.13
C ASN A 19 5.51 1.46 1.33
N LEU A 20 6.71 1.91 1.70
CA LEU A 20 6.99 2.42 3.06
C LEU A 20 6.08 3.60 3.42
N ILE A 21 5.95 4.60 2.54
CA ILE A 21 5.10 5.77 2.77
C ILE A 21 3.63 5.35 2.94
N THR A 22 3.15 4.45 2.10
CA THR A 22 1.75 3.96 2.14
C THR A 22 1.44 3.30 3.47
N TRP A 23 2.33 2.41 3.93
CA TRP A 23 2.19 1.74 5.22
C TRP A 23 2.33 2.71 6.40
N PHE A 24 3.24 3.69 6.31
CA PHE A 24 3.39 4.72 7.33
C PHE A 24 2.12 5.56 7.47
N ILE A 25 1.48 5.93 6.36
CA ILE A 25 0.20 6.66 6.37
C ILE A 25 -0.89 5.80 7.04
N ALA A 26 -1.03 4.53 6.67
CA ALA A 26 -2.01 3.63 7.27
C ALA A 26 -1.83 3.47 8.79
N TRP A 27 -0.58 3.44 9.26
CA TRP A 27 -0.23 3.41 10.69
C TRP A 27 -0.42 4.77 11.39
N ALA A 28 -0.16 5.89 10.71
CA ALA A 28 -0.30 7.22 11.32
C ALA A 28 -1.76 7.69 11.41
N ILE A 29 -2.63 7.27 10.49
CA ILE A 29 -4.03 7.72 10.42
C ILE A 29 -4.83 7.41 11.70
N PRO A 30 -4.75 6.23 12.32
CA PRO A 30 -5.44 5.94 13.59
C PRO A 30 -5.12 6.92 14.72
N LEU A 31 -3.91 7.49 14.73
CA LEU A 31 -3.52 8.52 15.70
C LEU A 31 -4.34 9.81 15.57
N THR A 32 -5.01 10.00 14.42
CA THR A 32 -5.85 11.18 14.13
C THR A 32 -7.33 10.95 14.41
N PHE A 33 -7.79 9.70 14.49
CA PHE A 33 -9.21 9.34 14.68
C PHE A 33 -9.64 9.22 16.15
N THR A 34 -8.71 9.22 17.09
CA THR A 34 -9.01 9.07 18.52
C THR A 34 -9.30 10.44 19.15
N LYS A 35 -10.59 10.67 19.45
CA LYS A 35 -11.04 11.78 20.32
C LYS A 35 -10.53 11.62 21.77
N ASP A 36 -10.27 10.39 22.19
CA ASP A 36 -9.68 10.07 23.50
C ASP A 36 -8.17 9.85 23.36
N ARG A 37 -7.40 10.94 23.28
CA ARG A 37 -5.94 10.91 23.15
C ARG A 37 -5.19 10.29 24.34
N TRP A 38 -5.90 9.79 25.36
CA TRP A 38 -5.35 9.52 26.70
C TRP A 38 -5.54 8.08 27.21
N ASN A 39 -6.17 7.18 26.44
CA ASN A 39 -6.50 5.83 26.94
C ASN A 39 -5.76 4.69 26.21
N TRP A 40 -4.63 5.03 25.58
CA TRP A 40 -3.81 4.10 24.81
C TRP A 40 -2.39 4.23 25.31
N ASP A 41 -1.76 3.10 25.61
CA ASP A 41 -0.32 3.10 25.83
C ASP A 41 0.35 3.40 24.49
N TYR A 42 0.86 4.62 24.35
CA TYR A 42 1.57 5.08 23.15
C TYR A 42 2.73 4.14 22.80
N ILE A 43 3.33 3.53 23.83
CA ILE A 43 4.38 2.53 23.72
C ILE A 43 3.83 1.28 23.00
N ASP A 44 2.71 0.72 23.44
CA ASP A 44 2.11 -0.48 22.84
C ASP A 44 1.68 -0.25 21.38
N TYR A 45 1.15 0.93 21.07
CA TYR A 45 0.78 1.29 19.70
C TYR A 45 2.01 1.45 18.78
N THR A 46 3.11 1.96 19.32
CA THR A 46 4.38 2.06 18.59
C THR A 46 4.99 0.69 18.35
N VAL A 47 4.94 -0.21 19.34
CA VAL A 47 5.36 -1.62 19.21
C VAL A 47 4.51 -2.35 18.16
N PHE A 48 3.21 -2.11 18.12
CA PHE A 48 2.35 -2.61 17.05
C PHE A 48 2.78 -2.09 15.67
N GLY A 49 3.15 -0.82 15.56
CA GLY A 49 3.72 -0.26 14.33
C GLY A 49 4.98 -1.01 13.86
N ILE A 50 5.86 -1.39 14.78
CA ILE A 50 7.05 -2.20 14.49
C ILE A 50 6.65 -3.60 13.96
N PHE A 51 5.62 -4.22 14.52
CA PHE A 51 5.09 -5.50 14.02
C PHE A 51 4.56 -5.40 12.58
N LEU A 52 3.93 -4.28 12.21
CA LEU A 52 3.44 -4.05 10.84
C LEU A 52 4.55 -3.99 9.79
N VAL A 53 5.81 -3.76 10.18
CA VAL A 53 6.97 -3.76 9.26
C VAL A 53 7.09 -5.10 8.52
N LEU A 54 6.76 -6.22 9.17
CA LEU A 54 6.78 -7.54 8.53
C LEU A 54 5.78 -7.62 7.36
N PHE A 55 4.58 -7.06 7.55
CA PHE A 55 3.56 -7.00 6.51
C PHE A 55 3.89 -5.94 5.45
N CYS A 56 4.59 -4.87 5.82
CA CYS A 56 5.13 -3.90 4.86
C CYS A 56 6.12 -4.56 3.90
N LEU A 57 7.06 -5.37 4.41
CA LEU A 57 8.00 -6.12 3.59
C LEU A 57 7.31 -7.20 2.75
N LEU A 58 6.30 -7.87 3.29
CA LEU A 58 5.49 -8.85 2.56
C LEU A 58 4.72 -8.19 1.40
N SER A 59 4.11 -7.03 1.66
CA SER A 59 3.44 -6.19 0.68
C SER A 59 4.40 -5.72 -0.43
N PHE A 60 5.61 -5.33 -0.06
CA PHE A 60 6.67 -5.01 -1.02
C PHE A 60 7.04 -6.21 -1.88
N TYR A 61 7.20 -7.40 -1.30
CA TYR A 61 7.50 -8.63 -2.02
C TYR A 61 6.40 -8.97 -3.03
N PHE A 62 5.12 -8.96 -2.62
CA PHE A 62 3.99 -9.21 -3.50
C PHE A 62 3.88 -8.17 -4.61
N GLY A 63 4.00 -6.88 -4.28
CA GLY A 63 3.95 -5.81 -5.27
C GLY A 63 5.08 -5.90 -6.29
N CYS A 64 6.31 -6.22 -5.87
CA CYS A 64 7.43 -6.49 -6.77
C CYS A 64 7.12 -7.65 -7.72
N ARG A 65 6.58 -8.76 -7.21
CA ARG A 65 6.18 -9.91 -8.04
C ARG A 65 5.10 -9.54 -9.06
N ILE A 66 4.12 -8.72 -8.68
CA ILE A 66 3.05 -8.27 -9.58
C ILE A 66 3.62 -7.36 -10.68
N ILE A 67 4.41 -6.36 -10.31
CA ILE A 67 4.98 -5.37 -11.24
C ILE A 67 5.95 -6.04 -12.22
N THR A 68 6.73 -7.02 -11.76
CA THR A 68 7.71 -7.74 -12.59
C THR A 68 7.12 -8.92 -13.36
N SER A 69 5.84 -9.27 -13.13
CA SER A 69 5.20 -10.40 -13.83
C SER A 69 4.96 -10.09 -15.30
N TYR A 70 5.52 -10.94 -16.17
CA TYR A 70 5.36 -10.82 -17.63
C TYR A 70 3.90 -10.87 -18.08
N LYS A 71 3.07 -11.73 -17.45
CA LYS A 71 1.64 -11.83 -17.75
C LYS A 71 0.90 -10.54 -17.43
N PHE A 72 1.23 -9.91 -16.30
CA PHE A 72 0.63 -8.64 -15.89
C PHE A 72 1.05 -7.50 -16.82
N LYS A 73 2.33 -7.46 -17.21
CA LYS A 73 2.83 -6.48 -18.18
C LYS A 73 2.13 -6.59 -19.53
N LYS A 74 1.99 -7.82 -20.05
CA LYS A 74 1.30 -8.09 -21.31
C LYS A 74 -0.18 -7.67 -21.23
N TYR A 75 -0.87 -8.06 -20.16
CA TYR A 75 -2.27 -7.68 -19.92
C TYR A 75 -2.45 -6.16 -19.86
N MET A 76 -1.60 -5.46 -19.10
CA MET A 76 -1.69 -4.00 -19.01
C MET A 76 -1.43 -3.33 -20.36
N GLN A 77 -0.48 -3.81 -21.18
CA GLN A 77 -0.25 -3.26 -22.53
C GLN A 77 -1.44 -3.50 -23.47
N GLU A 78 -2.09 -4.66 -23.36
CA GLU A 78 -3.22 -5.05 -24.18
C GLU A 78 -4.52 -4.32 -23.81
N TYR A 79 -4.63 -3.81 -22.58
CA TYR A 79 -5.84 -3.13 -22.11
C TYR A 79 -5.62 -1.66 -21.73
N SER A 80 -4.38 -1.14 -21.67
CA SER A 80 -4.12 0.25 -21.30
C SER A 80 -4.75 1.26 -22.26
N HIS A 81 -4.81 0.93 -23.55
CA HIS A 81 -5.45 1.79 -24.56
C HIS A 81 -6.99 1.84 -24.44
N LYS A 82 -7.60 0.90 -23.69
CA LYS A 82 -9.04 0.86 -23.43
C LYS A 82 -9.42 1.62 -22.15
N ILE A 83 -8.47 1.82 -21.24
CA ILE A 83 -8.68 2.58 -20.01
C ILE A 83 -8.60 4.06 -20.38
N LYS A 84 -9.76 4.72 -20.55
CA LYS A 84 -9.80 6.17 -20.78
C LYS A 84 -9.28 6.88 -19.52
N GLU A 85 -8.40 7.87 -19.70
CA GLU A 85 -7.86 8.73 -18.63
C GLU A 85 -8.86 9.16 -17.54
N PRO A 86 -10.11 9.58 -17.85
CA PRO A 86 -11.08 9.95 -16.81
C PRO A 86 -11.47 8.80 -15.87
N PHE A 87 -11.55 7.56 -16.36
CA PHE A 87 -11.85 6.40 -15.50
C PHE A 87 -10.68 6.06 -14.59
N PHE A 88 -9.44 6.22 -15.07
CA PHE A 88 -8.26 6.02 -14.25
C PHE A 88 -8.18 7.06 -13.14
N ILE A 89 -8.48 8.33 -13.44
CA ILE A 89 -8.52 9.43 -12.45
C ILE A 89 -9.64 9.17 -11.43
N ALA A 90 -10.84 8.75 -11.87
CA ALA A 90 -11.94 8.42 -10.96
C ALA A 90 -11.60 7.23 -10.04
N PHE A 91 -10.96 6.18 -10.57
CA PHE A 91 -10.45 5.06 -9.76
C PHE A 91 -9.38 5.53 -8.77
N LEU A 92 -8.52 6.46 -9.17
CA LEU A 92 -7.52 7.08 -8.31
C LEU A 92 -8.15 7.81 -7.11
N PHE A 93 -9.16 8.65 -7.38
CA PHE A 93 -9.92 9.36 -6.36
C PHE A 93 -10.66 8.40 -5.44
N PHE A 94 -11.21 7.31 -5.98
CA PHE A 94 -11.81 6.25 -5.19
C PHE A 94 -10.80 5.60 -4.23
N CYS A 95 -9.60 5.22 -4.72
CA CYS A 95 -8.53 4.67 -3.88
C CYS A 95 -8.09 5.64 -2.78
N LEU A 96 -7.92 6.92 -3.11
CA LEU A 96 -7.51 7.96 -2.17
C LEU A 96 -8.57 8.24 -1.10
N CYS A 97 -9.83 8.44 -1.49
CA CYS A 97 -10.89 8.87 -0.59
C CYS A 97 -11.48 7.73 0.26
N ILE A 98 -11.42 6.48 -0.21
CA ILE A 98 -12.09 5.35 0.46
C ILE A 98 -11.07 4.39 1.07
N ILE A 99 -10.06 3.98 0.32
CA ILE A 99 -9.12 2.94 0.80
C ILE A 99 -8.17 3.53 1.85
N THR A 100 -7.77 4.80 1.73
CA THR A 100 -6.86 5.43 2.72
C THR A 100 -7.51 5.57 4.12
N PRO A 101 -8.74 6.08 4.29
CA PRO A 101 -9.40 6.06 5.59
C PRO A 101 -9.75 4.63 6.06
N HIS A 102 -10.10 3.74 5.14
CA HIS A 102 -10.41 2.34 5.45
C HIS A 102 -9.19 1.60 6.03
N THR A 103 -8.02 1.73 5.40
CA THR A 103 -6.77 1.11 5.88
C THR A 103 -6.38 1.63 7.26
N GLY A 104 -6.58 2.92 7.54
CA GLY A 104 -6.44 3.48 8.89
C GLY A 104 -7.40 2.82 9.88
N ARG A 105 -8.70 2.78 9.59
CA ARG A 105 -9.70 2.14 10.46
C ARG A 105 -9.42 0.65 10.69
N MET A 106 -9.02 -0.07 9.65
CA MET A 106 -8.66 -1.49 9.75
C MET A 106 -7.41 -1.70 10.61
N THR A 107 -6.40 -0.82 10.47
CA THR A 107 -5.20 -0.83 11.32
C THR A 107 -5.55 -0.61 12.79
N TYR A 108 -6.48 0.31 13.07
CA TYR A 108 -7.02 0.54 14.40
C TYR A 108 -7.77 -0.68 14.96
N ASP A 109 -8.63 -1.30 14.16
CA ASP A 109 -9.40 -2.48 14.57
C ASP A 109 -8.49 -3.66 14.89
N ILE A 110 -7.44 -3.87 14.09
CA ILE A 110 -6.41 -4.90 14.31
C ILE A 110 -5.68 -4.68 15.63
N TYR A 111 -5.32 -3.44 15.93
CA TYR A 111 -4.69 -3.11 17.21
C TYR A 111 -5.62 -3.40 18.40
N LYS A 112 -6.89 -3.01 18.29
CA LYS A 112 -7.91 -3.24 19.34
C LYS A 112 -8.23 -4.72 19.56
N SER A 113 -8.19 -5.55 18.52
CA SER A 113 -8.48 -6.99 18.61
C SER A 113 -7.21 -7.86 18.61
N TYR A 114 -6.06 -7.31 19.01
CA TYR A 114 -4.80 -8.04 19.03
C TYR A 114 -4.92 -9.28 19.93
N GLY A 115 -4.86 -10.47 19.31
CA GLY A 115 -5.06 -11.76 20.00
C GLY A 115 -6.11 -12.69 19.37
N ASP A 116 -7.04 -12.16 18.57
CA ASP A 116 -8.10 -12.95 17.92
C ASP A 116 -7.68 -13.54 16.55
N ILE A 117 -8.23 -14.69 16.18
CA ILE A 117 -8.04 -15.30 14.84
C ILE A 117 -8.49 -14.34 13.72
N SER A 118 -9.52 -13.52 13.99
CA SER A 118 -10.01 -12.50 13.05
C SER A 118 -8.95 -11.45 12.68
N THR A 119 -7.95 -11.25 13.54
CA THR A 119 -6.84 -10.30 13.37
C THR A 119 -5.89 -10.73 12.26
N ILE A 120 -5.65 -12.04 12.09
CA ILE A 120 -4.81 -12.56 11.00
C ILE A 120 -5.46 -12.27 9.64
N ILE A 121 -6.77 -12.51 9.52
CA ILE A 121 -7.52 -12.25 8.27
C ILE A 121 -7.49 -10.76 7.95
N LYS A 122 -7.73 -9.90 8.95
CA LYS A 122 -7.67 -8.44 8.77
C LYS A 122 -6.26 -7.96 8.41
N LEU A 123 -5.21 -8.54 8.98
CA LEU A 123 -3.82 -8.23 8.62
C LEU A 123 -3.50 -8.60 7.16
N LEU A 124 -3.99 -9.75 6.69
CA LEU A 124 -3.84 -10.15 5.29
C LEU A 124 -4.61 -9.22 4.34
N MET A 125 -5.84 -8.83 4.70
CA MET A 125 -6.61 -7.85 3.93
C MET A 125 -5.90 -6.49 3.88
N LEU A 126 -5.45 -5.98 5.02
CA LEU A 126 -4.66 -4.74 5.11
C LEU A 126 -3.40 -4.81 4.25
N CYS A 127 -2.72 -5.97 4.25
CA CYS A 127 -1.55 -6.20 3.41
C CYS A 127 -1.87 -6.12 1.91
N LEU A 128 -2.98 -6.71 1.46
CA LEU A 128 -3.41 -6.65 0.06
C LEU A 128 -3.83 -5.23 -0.34
N GLU A 129 -4.58 -4.53 0.51
CA GLU A 129 -5.01 -3.15 0.28
C GLU A 129 -3.82 -2.20 0.16
N ASN A 130 -2.85 -2.27 1.09
CA ASN A 130 -1.64 -1.45 1.03
C ASN A 130 -0.75 -1.82 -0.17
N THR A 131 -0.73 -3.08 -0.60
CA THR A 131 -0.03 -3.49 -1.82
C THR A 131 -0.66 -2.84 -3.05
N LEU A 132 -1.99 -2.86 -3.14
CA LEU A 132 -2.74 -2.26 -4.25
C LEU A 132 -2.53 -0.73 -4.27
N LEU A 133 -2.67 -0.07 -3.12
CA LEU A 133 -2.41 1.37 -2.99
C LEU A 133 -1.00 1.74 -3.42
N SER A 134 0.01 0.97 -2.98
CA SER A 134 1.41 1.21 -3.36
C SER A 134 1.63 1.11 -4.87
N ILE A 135 0.95 0.15 -5.54
CA ILE A 135 1.01 0.01 -7.00
C ILE A 135 0.34 1.21 -7.69
N VAL A 136 -0.80 1.68 -7.18
CA VAL A 136 -1.50 2.86 -7.69
C VAL A 136 -0.63 4.11 -7.52
N TYR A 137 -0.03 4.32 -6.35
CA TYR A 137 0.89 5.43 -6.11
C TYR A 137 2.13 5.39 -7.00
N LEU A 138 2.70 4.20 -7.24
CA LEU A 138 3.80 4.06 -8.19
C LEU A 138 3.40 4.49 -9.60
N LYS A 139 2.19 4.16 -10.05
CA LYS A 139 1.66 4.59 -11.35
C LYS A 139 1.48 6.09 -11.43
N ILE A 140 0.99 6.74 -10.36
CA ILE A 140 0.88 8.21 -10.29
C ILE A 140 2.27 8.84 -10.36
N TYR A 141 3.20 8.36 -9.54
CA TYR A 141 4.56 8.88 -9.50
C TYR A 141 5.24 8.83 -10.87
N ARG A 142 5.04 7.74 -11.61
CA ARG A 142 5.51 7.58 -13.00
C ARG A 142 4.84 8.56 -13.97
N ALA A 143 3.51 8.68 -13.91
CA ALA A 143 2.75 9.60 -14.74
C ALA A 143 3.20 11.06 -14.54
N ILE A 144 3.39 11.50 -13.28
CA ILE A 144 3.86 12.86 -12.96
C ILE A 144 5.30 13.07 -13.44
N ARG A 145 6.18 12.08 -13.27
CA ARG A 145 7.57 12.16 -13.73
C ARG A 145 7.77 11.95 -15.23
N ARG A 146 6.70 11.71 -16.00
CA ARG A 146 6.75 11.37 -17.43
C ARG A 146 7.73 10.22 -17.74
N LYS A 147 7.73 9.20 -16.88
CA LYS A 147 8.51 7.95 -17.02
C LYS A 147 7.56 6.77 -17.16
#